data_AF-A0A182M7T3-F1
#
_entry.id   AF-A0A182M7T3-F1
#
_cell.length_a   1.000
_cell.length_b   1.000
_cell.length_c   1.000
_cell.angle_alpha   90.00
_cell.angle_beta   90.00
_cell.angle_gamma   90.00
#
_symmetry.space_group_name_H-M   'P 1'
#
loop_
_entity.id
_entity.type
_entity.pdbx_description
1 polymer ?
#
loop_
_entity_poly.entity_id
_entity_poly.type
_entity_poly.pdbx_seq_one_letter_code
_entity_poly.pdbx_strand_id
1 'polypeptide(L)'
;MSEYRECPYDPLHKIAAKKFALHLVKCKRQHPDIKLVSCHFDTSHLVKEEKLREHMKTCPGRKHLLEYKNTVNSKPVNSKFQLPDPAENLVYNTDEPSHKEAAGGCTLQDDSECWDDFSYKAYDPLENCCIMSLGPFFRSPFTDLTASMVNFQQYHKCGELEMASIDCLEAYGTVRGAKKCADLLADFQECAFMAKQIARFRAMRMERHRQGWNGERKGDEYYAPPPRVDAY
;
A
#
# COMPACT_ATOMS: atom_id res chain seq x y z
N MET A 1 -39.14 -18.33 -7.77
CA MET A 1 -38.41 -17.18 -8.38
C MET A 1 -38.25 -17.48 -9.87
N SER A 2 -38.59 -16.54 -10.75
CA SER A 2 -38.64 -16.78 -12.20
C SER A 2 -37.29 -17.18 -12.76
N GLU A 3 -37.24 -18.28 -13.51
CA GLU A 3 -36.01 -18.88 -14.03
C GLU A 3 -35.35 -18.01 -15.12
N TYR A 4 -36.13 -17.16 -15.80
CA TYR A 4 -35.70 -16.29 -16.89
C TYR A 4 -35.96 -14.81 -16.56
N ARG A 5 -35.07 -13.93 -17.06
CA ARG A 5 -35.15 -12.47 -16.99
C ARG A 5 -34.97 -11.86 -18.39
N GLU A 6 -35.65 -10.75 -18.62
CA GLU A 6 -35.59 -9.99 -19.88
C GLU A 6 -34.38 -9.05 -19.88
N CYS A 7 -33.72 -8.92 -21.03
CA CYS A 7 -32.55 -8.05 -21.16
C CYS A 7 -32.97 -6.57 -21.29
N PRO A 8 -32.33 -5.64 -20.54
CA PRO A 8 -32.60 -4.21 -20.66
C PRO A 8 -32.18 -3.56 -22.00
N TYR A 9 -31.28 -4.20 -22.76
CA TYR A 9 -30.80 -3.71 -24.06
C TYR A 9 -31.68 -4.15 -25.22
N ASP A 10 -32.27 -5.34 -25.13
CA ASP A 10 -33.18 -5.90 -26.16
C ASP A 10 -34.28 -6.73 -25.48
N PRO A 11 -35.56 -6.32 -25.59
CA PRO A 11 -36.69 -7.05 -25.01
C PRO A 11 -36.94 -8.44 -25.62
N LEU A 12 -36.32 -8.79 -26.76
CA LEU A 12 -36.42 -10.12 -27.34
C LEU A 12 -35.57 -11.15 -26.59
N HIS A 13 -34.56 -10.71 -25.83
CA HIS A 13 -33.67 -11.61 -25.09
C HIS A 13 -34.26 -12.01 -23.74
N LYS A 14 -34.68 -13.29 -23.64
CA LYS A 14 -35.08 -13.96 -22.40
C LYS A 14 -34.00 -14.93 -21.95
N ILE A 15 -33.42 -14.69 -20.77
CA ILE A 15 -32.16 -15.33 -20.36
C ILE A 15 -32.27 -15.87 -18.96
N ALA A 16 -31.73 -17.07 -18.74
CA ALA A 16 -31.71 -17.68 -17.43
C ALA A 16 -31.02 -16.78 -16.39
N ALA A 17 -31.60 -16.66 -15.19
CA ALA A 17 -31.10 -15.78 -14.13
C ALA A 17 -29.60 -16.01 -13.79
N LYS A 18 -29.14 -17.26 -13.85
CA LYS A 18 -27.74 -17.64 -13.61
C LYS A 18 -26.77 -17.07 -14.64
N LYS A 19 -27.21 -16.92 -15.90
CA LYS A 19 -26.39 -16.43 -17.03
C LYS A 19 -26.61 -14.95 -17.31
N PHE A 20 -27.49 -14.29 -16.56
CA PHE A 20 -27.91 -12.92 -16.80
C PHE A 20 -26.76 -11.92 -16.68
N ALA A 21 -25.91 -12.04 -15.65
CA ALA A 21 -24.76 -11.16 -15.45
C ALA A 21 -23.77 -11.22 -16.62
N LEU A 22 -23.40 -12.43 -17.06
CA LEU A 22 -22.51 -12.64 -18.20
C LEU A 22 -23.12 -12.12 -19.51
N HIS A 23 -24.43 -12.30 -19.71
CA HIS A 23 -25.10 -11.76 -20.89
C HIS A 23 -25.06 -10.23 -20.93
N LEU A 24 -25.32 -9.55 -19.81
CA LEU A 24 -25.32 -8.08 -19.77
C LEU A 24 -23.99 -7.49 -20.25
N VAL A 25 -22.86 -8.11 -19.89
CA VAL A 25 -21.52 -7.67 -20.33
C VAL A 25 -21.37 -7.83 -21.85
N LYS A 26 -21.80 -8.95 -22.43
CA LYS A 26 -21.73 -9.21 -23.87
C LYS A 26 -22.68 -8.29 -24.65
N CYS A 27 -23.91 -8.14 -24.17
CA CYS A 27 -24.95 -7.34 -24.82
C CYS A 27 -24.62 -5.84 -24.79
N LYS A 28 -24.01 -5.34 -23.71
CA LYS A 28 -23.48 -3.97 -23.62
C LYS A 28 -22.42 -3.67 -24.69
N ARG A 29 -21.57 -4.65 -25.04
CA ARG A 29 -20.56 -4.50 -26.10
C ARG A 29 -21.19 -4.48 -27.49
N GLN A 30 -22.29 -5.19 -27.68
CA GLN A 30 -23.00 -5.29 -28.96
C GLN A 30 -23.89 -4.08 -29.25
N HIS A 31 -24.37 -3.38 -28.23
CA HIS A 31 -25.19 -2.17 -28.36
C HIS A 31 -24.53 -0.95 -27.69
N PRO A 32 -23.45 -0.40 -28.28
CA PRO A 32 -22.79 0.81 -27.75
C PRO A 32 -23.70 2.06 -27.79
N ASP A 33 -24.73 2.04 -28.65
CA ASP A 33 -25.65 3.15 -28.87
C ASP A 33 -26.61 3.35 -27.68
N ILE A 34 -26.89 2.30 -26.91
CA ILE A 34 -27.83 2.32 -25.79
C ILE A 34 -27.05 2.45 -24.48
N LYS A 35 -26.95 3.68 -23.97
CA LYS A 35 -26.28 3.96 -22.69
C LYS A 35 -27.21 3.68 -21.51
N LEU A 36 -27.01 2.52 -20.89
CA LEU A 36 -27.61 2.18 -19.60
C LEU A 36 -26.62 2.45 -18.47
N VAL A 37 -27.09 3.15 -17.45
CA VAL A 37 -26.33 3.47 -16.23
C VAL A 37 -26.93 2.71 -15.04
N SER A 38 -26.06 2.37 -14.08
CA SER A 38 -26.48 1.71 -12.84
C SER A 38 -27.15 2.73 -11.90
N CYS A 39 -28.18 2.31 -11.17
CA CYS A 39 -28.81 3.15 -10.17
C CYS A 39 -27.88 3.35 -8.96
N HIS A 40 -27.89 4.55 -8.38
CA HIS A 40 -27.06 4.89 -7.20
C HIS A 40 -27.49 4.14 -5.93
N PHE A 41 -28.75 3.68 -5.88
CA PHE A 41 -29.32 3.01 -4.72
C PHE A 41 -29.24 1.49 -4.82
N ASP A 42 -29.27 0.93 -6.03
CA ASP A 42 -29.17 -0.50 -6.29
C ASP A 42 -28.31 -0.74 -7.53
N THR A 43 -27.16 -1.40 -7.33
CA THR A 43 -26.24 -1.74 -8.42
C THR A 43 -26.81 -2.80 -9.38
N SER A 44 -27.85 -3.52 -8.94
CA SER A 44 -28.54 -4.55 -9.70
C SER A 44 -29.54 -4.00 -10.74
N HIS A 45 -29.89 -2.72 -10.67
CA HIS A 45 -30.84 -2.08 -11.57
C HIS A 45 -30.14 -1.21 -12.62
N LEU A 46 -30.37 -1.54 -13.90
CA LEU A 46 -29.89 -0.79 -15.05
C LEU A 46 -31.01 0.10 -15.60
N VAL A 47 -30.74 1.39 -15.76
CA VAL A 47 -31.72 2.40 -16.19
C VAL A 47 -31.14 3.21 -17.35
N LYS A 48 -32.01 3.64 -18.26
CA LYS A 48 -31.60 4.57 -19.33
C LYS A 48 -31.11 5.88 -18.73
N GLU A 49 -30.00 6.40 -19.24
CA GLU A 49 -29.35 7.61 -18.71
C GLU A 49 -30.31 8.81 -18.64
N GLU A 50 -31.12 9.02 -19.67
CA GLU A 50 -32.11 10.11 -19.75
C GLU A 50 -33.14 10.08 -18.61
N LYS A 51 -33.56 8.88 -18.19
CA LYS A 51 -34.60 8.69 -17.18
C LYS A 51 -34.04 8.44 -15.78
N LEU A 52 -32.72 8.53 -15.60
CA LEU A 52 -32.08 8.27 -14.31
C LEU A 52 -32.58 9.25 -13.23
N ARG A 53 -32.74 10.53 -13.56
CA ARG A 53 -33.19 11.57 -12.63
C ARG A 53 -34.61 11.33 -12.12
N GLU A 54 -35.50 10.87 -13.00
CA GLU A 54 -36.88 10.50 -12.65
C GLU A 54 -36.91 9.19 -11.85
N HIS A 55 -36.11 8.21 -12.25
CA HIS A 55 -35.97 6.94 -11.56
C HIS A 55 -35.51 7.13 -10.10
N MET A 56 -34.59 8.06 -9.81
CA MET A 56 -34.14 8.33 -8.43
C MET A 56 -35.27 8.73 -7.47
N LYS A 57 -36.37 9.31 -7.96
CA LYS A 57 -37.53 9.69 -7.14
C LYS A 57 -38.41 8.49 -6.80
N THR A 58 -38.55 7.55 -7.73
CA THR A 58 -39.48 6.41 -7.63
C THR A 58 -38.76 5.08 -7.39
N CYS A 59 -37.44 5.09 -7.18
CA CYS A 59 -36.63 3.88 -7.07
C CYS A 59 -37.02 3.04 -5.84
N PRO A 60 -37.29 1.74 -6.00
CA PRO A 60 -37.56 0.83 -4.89
C PRO A 60 -36.42 0.75 -3.85
N GLY A 61 -35.15 0.82 -4.30
CA GLY A 61 -33.95 0.80 -3.43
C GLY A 61 -33.86 1.97 -2.46
N ARG A 62 -34.61 3.06 -2.70
CA ARG A 62 -34.76 4.17 -1.76
C ARG A 62 -35.39 3.74 -0.44
N LYS A 63 -36.25 2.72 -0.45
CA LYS A 63 -36.93 2.21 0.75
C LYS A 63 -35.95 1.63 1.76
N HIS A 64 -34.96 0.85 1.31
CA HIS A 64 -33.94 0.25 2.16
C HIS A 64 -33.09 1.32 2.87
N LEU A 65 -32.74 2.40 2.17
CA LEU A 65 -32.03 3.54 2.77
C LEU A 65 -32.89 4.32 3.77
N LEU A 66 -34.19 4.48 3.51
CA LEU A 66 -35.10 5.15 4.44
C LEU A 66 -35.31 4.32 5.72
N GLU A 67 -35.46 3.00 5.59
CA GLU A 67 -35.56 2.08 6.73
C GLU A 67 -34.27 2.12 7.58
N TYR A 68 -33.10 2.11 6.96
CA TYR A 68 -31.84 2.28 7.67
C TYR A 68 -31.78 3.62 8.41
N LYS A 69 -32.06 4.74 7.73
CA LYS A 69 -32.01 6.08 8.34
C LYS A 69 -32.95 6.23 9.55
N ASN A 70 -34.11 5.58 9.51
CA ASN A 70 -35.08 5.62 10.61
C ASN A 70 -34.66 4.78 11.82
N THR A 71 -33.89 3.70 11.62
CA THR A 71 -33.42 2.87 12.74
C THR A 71 -32.22 3.48 13.48
N VAL A 72 -31.38 4.27 12.80
CA VAL A 72 -30.23 4.95 13.45
C VAL A 72 -30.68 6.16 14.29
N ASN A 73 -31.78 6.83 13.93
CA ASN A 73 -32.27 8.01 14.64
C ASN A 73 -33.10 7.71 15.89
N SER A 74 -33.54 6.46 16.11
CA SER A 74 -34.41 6.09 17.24
C SER A 74 -33.70 5.34 18.38
N LYS A 75 -32.39 5.11 18.31
CA LYS A 75 -31.64 4.47 19.40
C LYS A 75 -30.59 5.43 19.96
N PRO A 76 -30.69 5.87 21.23
CA PRO A 76 -29.55 6.51 21.87
C PRO A 76 -28.38 5.52 21.86
N VAL A 77 -27.20 5.98 21.44
CA VAL A 77 -25.95 5.23 21.48
C VAL A 77 -25.65 4.91 22.94
N ASN A 78 -26.06 3.74 23.39
CA ASN A 78 -25.66 3.18 24.66
C ASN A 78 -25.70 1.65 24.59
N SER A 79 -24.72 1.06 23.90
CA SER A 79 -24.26 -0.29 24.19
C SER A 79 -22.96 -0.57 23.44
N LYS A 80 -21.96 -1.06 24.17
CA LYS A 80 -20.81 -1.76 23.62
C LYS A 80 -21.30 -2.86 22.68
N PHE A 81 -21.14 -2.68 21.37
CA PHE A 81 -21.28 -3.76 20.39
C PHE A 81 -19.88 -4.09 19.90
N GLN A 82 -19.20 -4.95 20.66
CA GLN A 82 -17.97 -5.57 20.19
C GLN A 82 -18.41 -6.62 19.16
N LEU A 83 -18.23 -6.36 17.87
CA LEU A 83 -18.12 -7.49 16.94
C LEU A 83 -16.85 -8.26 17.35
N PRO A 84 -16.89 -9.60 17.48
CA PRO A 84 -15.69 -10.38 17.68
C PRO A 84 -14.74 -10.14 16.50
N ASP A 85 -13.49 -9.85 16.81
CA ASP A 85 -12.43 -9.71 15.81
C ASP A 85 -12.29 -11.04 15.06
N PRO A 86 -12.33 -11.07 13.72
CA PRO A 86 -12.17 -12.31 12.95
C PRO A 86 -10.77 -12.95 13.09
N ALA A 87 -9.85 -12.29 13.81
CA ALA A 87 -8.49 -12.75 14.07
C ALA A 87 -8.40 -13.96 15.01
N GLU A 88 -9.47 -14.31 15.74
CA GLU A 88 -9.45 -15.47 16.66
C GLU A 88 -9.55 -16.83 15.95
N ASN A 89 -9.83 -16.87 14.64
CA ASN A 89 -9.87 -18.13 13.86
C ASN A 89 -8.80 -18.20 12.76
N LEU A 90 -7.59 -17.70 13.03
CA LEU A 90 -6.42 -18.06 12.22
C LEU A 90 -5.89 -19.42 12.69
N VAL A 91 -6.29 -20.48 11.99
CA VAL A 91 -5.64 -21.79 12.11
C VAL A 91 -4.23 -21.66 11.52
N TYR A 92 -3.22 -21.56 12.38
CA TYR A 92 -1.84 -21.78 11.97
C TYR A 92 -1.65 -23.30 11.85
N ASN A 93 -1.35 -23.80 10.65
CA ASN A 93 -0.90 -25.18 10.50
C ASN A 93 0.46 -25.32 11.19
N THR A 94 0.48 -25.86 12.40
CA THR A 94 1.69 -26.17 13.16
C THR A 94 2.24 -27.57 12.88
N ASP A 95 1.79 -28.23 11.83
CA ASP A 95 2.24 -29.57 11.51
C ASP A 95 3.31 -29.53 10.40
N GLU A 96 4.44 -30.19 10.68
CA GLU A 96 5.58 -30.30 9.77
C GLU A 96 5.19 -30.81 8.37
N PRO A 97 5.84 -30.32 7.29
CA PRO A 97 5.53 -30.76 5.94
C PRO A 97 6.05 -32.19 5.72
N SER A 98 5.17 -33.18 5.86
CA SER A 98 5.44 -34.52 5.31
C SER A 98 5.45 -34.42 3.78
N HIS A 99 6.61 -34.62 3.17
CA HIS A 99 6.72 -34.83 1.73
C HIS A 99 5.83 -36.01 1.31
N LYS A 100 4.79 -35.73 0.53
CA LYS A 100 4.13 -36.73 -0.32
C LYS A 100 4.06 -36.19 -1.73
N GLU A 101 4.69 -36.92 -2.64
CA GLU A 101 4.63 -36.73 -4.08
C GLU A 101 3.16 -36.80 -4.52
N ALA A 102 2.65 -35.71 -5.09
CA ALA A 102 1.32 -35.69 -5.70
C ALA A 102 1.47 -36.00 -7.19
N ALA A 103 1.10 -37.24 -7.54
CA ALA A 103 0.81 -37.62 -8.90
C ALA A 103 -0.45 -36.92 -9.42
N GLY A 104 -0.37 -36.39 -10.64
CA GLY A 104 -1.47 -36.24 -11.60
C GLY A 104 -2.75 -35.55 -11.13
N GLY A 105 -2.82 -34.22 -11.30
CA GLY A 105 -4.07 -33.45 -11.27
C GLY A 105 -4.16 -32.56 -12.51
N CYS A 106 -5.27 -32.68 -13.23
CA CYS A 106 -5.58 -31.99 -14.49
C CYS A 106 -5.39 -30.46 -14.37
N THR A 107 -4.76 -29.85 -15.37
CA THR A 107 -4.48 -28.40 -15.40
C THR A 107 -5.79 -27.61 -15.44
N LEU A 108 -6.08 -26.88 -14.36
CA LEU A 108 -7.13 -25.86 -14.25
C LEU A 108 -6.66 -24.58 -14.99
N GLN A 109 -6.44 -24.70 -16.30
CA GLN A 109 -5.87 -23.64 -17.14
C GLN A 109 -6.77 -23.23 -18.31
N ASP A 110 -8.00 -23.74 -18.39
CA ASP A 110 -8.98 -23.34 -19.42
C ASP A 110 -10.23 -22.67 -18.85
N ASP A 111 -10.07 -22.00 -17.71
CA ASP A 111 -11.10 -21.10 -17.20
C ASP A 111 -10.69 -19.68 -17.59
N SER A 112 -11.38 -19.11 -18.57
CA SER A 112 -11.25 -17.73 -19.07
C SER A 112 -11.55 -16.62 -18.04
N GLU A 113 -11.38 -16.90 -16.74
CA GLU A 113 -11.83 -16.11 -15.60
C GLU A 113 -10.70 -15.70 -14.63
N CYS A 114 -9.43 -15.72 -15.05
CA CYS A 114 -8.37 -15.05 -14.29
C CYS A 114 -8.16 -13.63 -14.85
N TRP A 115 -8.76 -12.63 -14.20
CA TRP A 115 -8.59 -11.21 -14.54
C TRP A 115 -7.34 -10.58 -13.91
N ASP A 116 -6.51 -11.36 -13.25
CA ASP A 116 -5.18 -10.94 -12.82
C ASP A 116 -4.14 -11.51 -13.79
N ASP A 117 -3.39 -10.63 -14.45
CA ASP A 117 -2.12 -10.99 -15.09
C ASP A 117 -1.15 -11.46 -13.97
N PHE A 118 -1.29 -12.71 -13.56
CA PHE A 118 -0.41 -13.38 -12.60
C PHE A 118 0.91 -13.77 -13.31
N SER A 119 1.61 -12.79 -13.87
CA SER A 119 3.05 -12.91 -14.11
C SER A 119 3.86 -12.44 -12.88
N TYR A 120 3.24 -12.38 -11.70
CA TYR A 120 3.94 -12.14 -10.45
C TYR A 120 4.36 -13.48 -9.86
N LYS A 121 5.66 -13.60 -9.58
CA LYS A 121 6.18 -14.72 -8.78
C LYS A 121 5.40 -14.80 -7.48
N ALA A 122 5.03 -16.01 -7.07
CA ALA A 122 4.47 -16.27 -5.76
C ALA A 122 5.39 -15.63 -4.70
N TYR A 123 4.79 -14.94 -3.73
CA TYR A 123 5.53 -14.35 -2.63
C TYR A 123 6.28 -15.47 -1.90
N ASP A 124 7.61 -15.47 -1.99
CA ASP A 124 8.47 -16.37 -1.22
C ASP A 124 8.80 -15.69 0.11
N PRO A 125 8.27 -16.18 1.24
CA PRO A 125 8.52 -15.60 2.55
C PRO A 125 10.00 -15.69 2.95
N LEU A 126 10.75 -16.67 2.44
CA LEU A 126 12.14 -16.91 2.82
C LEU A 126 13.10 -15.93 2.13
N GLU A 127 12.85 -15.58 0.85
CA GLU A 127 13.66 -14.56 0.17
C GLU A 127 13.42 -13.15 0.75
N ASN A 128 12.17 -12.82 1.10
CA ASN A 128 11.83 -11.49 1.62
C ASN A 128 12.06 -11.31 3.13
N CYS A 129 12.17 -12.38 3.93
CA CYS A 129 12.54 -12.30 5.35
C CYS A 129 14.01 -11.87 5.52
N CYS A 130 14.87 -12.21 4.57
CA CYS A 130 16.29 -11.86 4.58
C CYS A 130 16.58 -10.45 4.02
N ILE A 131 15.59 -9.78 3.40
CA ILE A 131 15.77 -8.46 2.80
C ILE A 131 15.15 -7.41 3.73
N MET A 132 16.01 -6.85 4.58
CA MET A 132 15.74 -5.70 5.45
C MET A 132 14.57 -5.88 6.43
N SER A 133 14.72 -6.83 7.36
CA SER A 133 14.09 -6.69 8.67
C SER A 133 14.72 -5.50 9.39
N LEU A 134 13.95 -4.42 9.58
CA LEU A 134 14.30 -3.34 10.50
C LEU A 134 14.27 -3.79 11.97
N GLY A 135 13.87 -5.03 12.24
CA GLY A 135 13.96 -5.68 13.55
C GLY A 135 15.17 -6.60 13.68
N PRO A 136 15.59 -6.89 14.92
CA PRO A 136 16.70 -7.80 15.19
C PRO A 136 16.46 -9.17 14.53
N PHE A 137 17.53 -9.73 13.94
CA PHE A 137 17.53 -11.01 13.23
C PHE A 137 17.01 -12.19 14.08
N PHE A 138 17.15 -12.09 15.40
CA PHE A 138 16.56 -13.03 16.36
C PHE A 138 15.69 -12.25 17.34
N ARG A 139 14.39 -12.54 17.37
CA ARG A 139 13.48 -11.96 18.36
C ARG A 139 13.58 -12.75 19.66
N SER A 140 14.10 -12.10 20.69
CA SER A 140 14.21 -12.59 22.06
C SER A 140 13.80 -11.50 23.05
N PRO A 141 13.47 -11.85 24.31
CA PRO A 141 13.21 -10.86 25.35
C PRO A 141 14.36 -9.86 25.56
N PHE A 142 15.60 -10.27 25.29
CA PHE A 142 16.79 -9.43 25.43
C PHE A 142 16.99 -8.47 24.25
N THR A 143 16.60 -8.87 23.05
CA THR A 143 16.64 -7.99 21.87
C THR A 143 15.45 -7.03 21.83
N ASP A 144 14.33 -7.36 22.47
CA ASP A 144 13.20 -6.44 22.63
C ASP A 144 13.52 -5.32 23.64
N LEU A 145 14.32 -5.63 24.67
CA LEU A 145 14.77 -4.66 25.66
C LEU A 145 15.70 -3.59 25.07
N THR A 146 16.52 -3.96 24.08
CA THR A 146 17.47 -3.06 23.39
C THR A 146 16.95 -2.57 22.04
N ALA A 147 15.83 -3.10 21.55
CA ALA A 147 15.14 -2.62 20.34
C ALA A 147 14.42 -1.29 20.55
N SER A 148 14.44 -0.72 21.76
CA SER A 148 13.99 0.64 22.02
C SER A 148 14.93 1.63 21.32
N MET A 149 14.59 1.91 20.06
CA MET A 149 14.75 3.16 19.32
C MET A 149 15.96 4.01 19.72
N VAL A 150 17.06 3.85 18.98
CA VAL A 150 17.89 5.01 18.66
C VAL A 150 17.05 5.91 17.75
N ASN A 151 16.10 6.64 18.33
CA ASN A 151 15.32 7.63 17.60
C ASN A 151 16.05 8.96 17.66
N PHE A 152 16.25 9.57 16.50
CA PHE A 152 16.75 10.93 16.37
C PHE A 152 15.68 11.97 16.70
N GLN A 153 14.54 11.57 17.28
CA GLN A 153 13.47 12.43 17.78
C GLN A 153 13.94 13.55 18.72
N GLN A 154 15.05 13.36 19.45
CA GLN A 154 15.67 14.41 20.28
C GLN A 154 16.69 15.28 19.52
N TYR A 155 17.12 14.84 18.34
CA TYR A 155 18.07 15.52 17.46
C TYR A 155 17.31 16.35 16.41
N HIS A 156 17.01 17.59 16.78
CA HIS A 156 16.34 18.61 15.96
C HIS A 156 16.87 18.76 14.52
N LYS A 157 18.14 18.44 14.25
CA LYS A 157 18.72 18.57 12.91
C LYS A 157 18.33 17.44 11.93
N CYS A 158 18.17 16.21 12.40
CA CYS A 158 17.87 15.05 11.54
C CYS A 158 16.45 14.49 11.74
N GLY A 159 15.70 14.99 12.73
CA GLY A 159 14.35 14.48 13.05
C GLY A 159 13.34 14.63 11.92
N GLU A 160 13.40 15.69 11.10
CA GLU A 160 12.50 15.84 9.93
C GLU A 160 12.76 14.78 8.86
N LEU A 161 14.03 14.46 8.61
CA LEU A 161 14.43 13.42 7.66
C LEU A 161 14.07 12.02 8.17
N GLU A 162 14.22 11.79 9.48
CA GLU A 162 13.78 10.57 10.15
C GLU A 162 12.27 10.36 9.96
N MET A 163 11.46 11.36 10.29
CA MET A 163 10.01 11.29 10.13
C MET A 163 9.59 11.07 8.67
N ALA A 164 10.16 11.82 7.73
CA ALA A 164 9.86 11.64 6.30
C ALA A 164 10.23 10.23 5.80
N SER A 165 11.33 9.65 6.30
CA SER A 165 11.73 8.29 5.96
C SER A 165 10.77 7.24 6.51
N ILE A 166 10.27 7.43 7.74
CA ILE A 166 9.31 6.55 8.39
C ILE A 166 7.95 6.62 7.67
N ASP A 167 7.45 7.82 7.37
CA ASP A 167 6.17 8.01 6.66
C ASP A 167 6.21 7.33 5.27
N CYS A 168 7.35 7.39 4.58
CA CYS A 168 7.53 6.70 3.30
C CYS A 168 7.53 5.18 3.45
N LEU A 169 8.21 4.66 4.47
CA LEU A 169 8.25 3.23 4.77
C LEU A 169 6.88 2.71 5.23
N GLU A 170 6.08 3.53 5.92
CA GLU A 170 4.70 3.20 6.28
C GLU A 170 3.81 3.09 5.03
N ALA A 171 3.93 4.03 4.09
CA ALA A 171 3.13 4.03 2.86
C ALA A 171 3.44 2.85 1.92
N TYR A 172 4.71 2.41 1.83
CA TYR A 172 5.14 1.40 0.86
C TYR A 172 5.54 0.04 1.46
N GLY A 173 5.72 -0.05 2.78
CA GLY A 173 6.31 -1.20 3.46
C GLY A 173 7.82 -1.34 3.20
N THR A 174 8.49 -2.22 3.95
CA THR A 174 9.97 -2.34 3.93
C THR A 174 10.54 -2.84 2.59
N VAL A 175 9.92 -3.86 1.99
CA VAL A 175 10.44 -4.50 0.76
C VAL A 175 10.40 -3.54 -0.44
N ARG A 176 9.27 -2.85 -0.63
CA ARG A 176 9.12 -1.89 -1.73
C ARG A 176 9.72 -0.53 -1.37
N GLY A 177 9.67 -0.17 -0.09
CA GLY A 177 10.26 1.04 0.47
C GLY A 177 11.77 1.10 0.30
N ALA A 178 12.49 -0.03 0.33
CA ALA A 178 13.92 -0.06 0.05
C ALA A 178 14.32 0.59 -1.29
N LYS A 179 13.45 0.49 -2.32
CA LYS A 179 13.67 1.15 -3.62
C LYS A 179 12.97 2.52 -3.70
N LYS A 180 11.73 2.61 -3.23
CA LYS A 180 10.91 3.82 -3.38
C LYS A 180 11.31 4.95 -2.44
N CYS A 181 11.80 4.62 -1.25
CA CYS A 181 12.24 5.55 -0.23
C CYS A 181 13.78 5.70 -0.20
N ALA A 182 14.48 5.22 -1.23
CA ALA A 182 15.94 5.15 -1.24
C ALA A 182 16.60 6.52 -1.01
N ASP A 183 16.08 7.58 -1.63
CA ASP A 183 16.62 8.94 -1.50
C ASP A 183 16.42 9.48 -0.07
N LEU A 184 15.21 9.34 0.49
CA LEU A 184 14.91 9.75 1.87
C LEU A 184 15.77 9.00 2.90
N LEU A 185 15.94 7.69 2.70
CA LEU A 185 16.80 6.87 3.55
C LEU A 185 18.27 7.26 3.41
N ALA A 186 18.74 7.58 2.21
CA ALA A 186 20.11 8.01 1.97
C ALA A 186 20.40 9.39 2.59
N ASP A 187 19.44 10.31 2.55
CA ASP A 187 19.56 11.64 3.17
C ASP A 187 19.53 11.54 4.70
N PHE A 188 18.65 10.71 5.26
CA PHE A 188 18.64 10.43 6.69
C PHE A 188 19.95 9.80 7.16
N GLN A 189 20.46 8.80 6.43
CA GLN A 189 21.76 8.18 6.73
C GLN A 189 22.92 9.18 6.59
N GLU A 190 22.86 10.10 5.62
CA GLU A 190 23.86 11.16 5.48
C GLU A 190 23.82 12.10 6.68
N CYS A 191 22.64 12.54 7.11
CA CYS A 191 22.50 13.40 8.29
C CYS A 191 22.96 12.70 9.58
N ALA A 192 22.63 11.41 9.74
CA ALA A 192 22.97 10.64 10.93
C ALA A 192 24.47 10.31 11.03
N PHE A 193 25.11 9.95 9.93
CA PHE A 193 26.50 9.48 9.93
C PHE A 193 27.51 10.48 9.36
N MET A 194 27.05 11.56 8.72
CA MET A 194 27.86 12.61 8.09
C MET A 194 28.93 12.08 7.11
N ALA A 195 28.72 10.87 6.57
CA ALA A 195 29.75 10.16 5.82
C ALA A 195 30.21 10.94 4.57
N LYS A 196 29.26 11.51 3.83
CA LYS A 196 29.54 12.31 2.63
C LYS A 196 30.17 13.66 3.01
N GLN A 197 29.66 14.33 4.04
CA GLN A 197 30.25 15.58 4.54
C GLN A 197 31.71 15.39 5.00
N ILE A 198 32.00 14.32 5.74
CA ILE A 198 33.36 13.98 6.18
C ILE A 198 34.25 13.62 4.98
N ALA A 199 33.75 12.84 4.02
CA ALA A 199 34.50 12.50 2.81
C ALA A 199 34.86 13.77 2.01
N ARG A 200 33.90 14.69 1.84
CA ARG A 200 34.13 15.99 1.19
C ARG A 200 35.16 16.82 1.93
N PHE A 201 35.07 16.91 3.26
CA PHE A 201 36.06 17.62 4.07
C PHE A 201 37.45 17.01 3.92
N ARG A 202 37.57 15.68 3.97
CA ARG A 202 38.83 14.97 3.76
C ARG A 202 39.41 15.25 2.38
N ALA A 203 38.59 15.19 1.32
CA ALA A 203 39.04 15.49 -0.04
C ALA A 203 39.59 16.93 -0.17
N MET A 204 38.84 17.93 0.34
CA MET A 204 39.29 19.33 0.34
C MET A 204 40.58 19.52 1.16
N ARG A 205 40.71 18.81 2.29
CA ARG A 205 41.90 18.84 3.13
C ARG A 205 43.10 18.21 2.45
N MET A 206 42.93 17.06 1.79
CA MET A 206 44.00 16.39 1.04
C MET A 206 44.48 17.24 -0.14
N GLU A 207 43.56 17.86 -0.88
CA GLU A 207 43.92 18.76 -1.98
C GLU A 207 44.68 20.00 -1.48
N ARG A 208 44.27 20.56 -0.33
CA ARG A 208 45.03 21.63 0.34
C ARG A 208 46.43 21.16 0.75
N HIS A 209 46.56 19.94 1.29
CA HIS A 209 47.86 19.37 1.62
C HIS A 209 48.75 19.22 0.38
N ARG A 210 48.19 18.76 -0.75
CA ARG A 210 48.87 18.69 -2.05
C ARG A 210 49.38 20.07 -2.49
N GLN A 211 48.53 21.09 -2.46
CA GLN A 211 48.91 22.48 -2.83
C GLN A 211 50.01 23.03 -1.90
N GLY A 212 49.99 22.67 -0.62
CA GLY A 212 51.05 23.04 0.33
C GLY A 212 52.38 22.37 0.03
N TRP A 213 52.39 21.06 -0.24
CA TRP A 213 53.62 20.33 -0.61
C TRP A 213 54.21 20.79 -1.93
N ASN A 214 53.36 21.17 -2.90
CA ASN A 214 53.80 21.76 -4.17
C ASN A 214 54.28 23.21 -4.05
N GLY A 215 54.11 23.86 -2.88
CA GLY A 215 54.47 25.26 -2.67
C GLY A 215 53.53 26.27 -3.34
N GLU A 216 52.38 25.83 -3.86
CA GLU A 216 51.35 26.70 -4.48
C GLU A 216 50.65 27.60 -3.45
N ARG A 217 50.63 27.20 -2.16
CA ARG A 217 50.11 28.01 -1.04
C ARG A 217 51.20 28.37 -0.05
N LYS A 218 51.24 29.64 0.38
CA LYS A 218 52.14 30.14 1.43
C LYS A 218 51.65 29.72 2.82
N GLY A 219 52.58 29.53 3.77
CA GLY A 219 52.31 28.99 5.11
C GLY A 219 51.24 29.73 5.92
N ASP A 220 51.22 31.06 5.86
CA ASP A 220 50.26 31.89 6.59
C ASP A 220 48.83 31.84 5.99
N GLU A 221 48.69 31.46 4.72
CA GLU A 221 47.41 31.29 4.00
C GLU A 221 46.95 29.83 3.95
N TYR A 222 47.65 28.95 4.65
CA TYR A 222 47.41 27.51 4.59
C TYR A 222 46.08 27.12 5.26
N TYR A 223 45.75 27.76 6.39
CA TYR A 223 44.45 27.64 7.04
C TYR A 223 43.80 29.02 7.17
N ALA A 224 42.46 29.05 7.21
CA ALA A 224 41.75 30.27 7.56
C ALA A 224 42.16 30.69 8.98
N PRO A 225 42.29 32.00 9.24
CA PRO A 225 42.56 32.48 10.59
C PRO A 225 41.46 32.01 11.54
N PRO A 226 41.80 31.71 12.81
CA PRO A 226 40.79 31.32 13.78
C PRO A 226 39.73 32.43 13.90
N PRO A 227 38.47 32.07 14.21
CA PRO A 227 37.44 33.05 14.51
C PRO A 227 37.91 33.95 15.66
N ARG A 228 37.48 35.22 15.65
CA ARG A 228 37.82 36.17 16.72
C ARG A 228 37.27 35.64 18.05
N VAL A 229 37.96 35.95 19.14
CA VAL A 229 37.60 35.48 20.50
C VAL A 229 36.18 35.92 20.88
N ASP A 230 35.72 37.05 20.33
CA ASP A 230 34.40 37.64 20.61
C ASP A 230 33.28 37.15 19.65
N ALA A 231 33.49 36.07 18.88
CA ALA A 231 32.57 35.65 17.82
C ALA A 231 31.42 34.72 18.27
N TYR A 232 31.06 34.71 19.56
CA TYR A 232 29.99 33.89 20.16
C TYR A 232 28.77 34.71 20.55
#